data_AF-A0A1E5IGN8-F1
#
_entry.id   AF-A0A1E5IGN8-F1
#
_cell.length_a   1.000
_cell.length_b   1.000
_cell.length_c   1.000
_cell.angle_alpha   90.00
_cell.angle_beta   90.00
_cell.angle_gamma   90.00
#
_symmetry.space_group_name_H-M   'P 1'
#
loop_
_entity.id
_entity.type
_entity.pdbx_description
1 polymer ?
#
loop_
_entity_poly.entity_id
_entity_poly.type
_entity_poly.pdbx_seq_one_letter_code
_entity_poly.pdbx_strand_id
1 'polypeptide(L)'
;MEKELLRGGNIIKAATGVEPFLVRFPYGYLKPDAVEAAKRHDCCVINWSFGCDWKKITAGEMHDKYKKAIKNGAIFLMHDLHENKKVLSFLSDFIDEIKQMGYEIVPVSELLNLKQDRYFDSGGLKNLE
;
A
#
# COMPACT_ATOMS: atom_id res chain seq x y z
N MET A 1 -2.57 20.94 0.50
CA MET A 1 -1.97 19.65 0.10
C MET A 1 -0.64 19.44 0.79
N GLU A 2 0.39 20.23 0.46
CA GLU A 2 1.75 20.12 1.01
C GLU A 2 1.84 20.15 2.54
N LYS A 3 1.08 21.04 3.20
CA LYS A 3 1.00 21.08 4.67
C LYS A 3 0.60 19.73 5.28
N GLU A 4 -0.40 19.05 4.70
CA GLU A 4 -0.90 17.77 5.22
C GLU A 4 0.08 16.63 4.90
N LEU A 5 0.70 16.65 3.72
CA LEU A 5 1.77 15.72 3.36
C LEU A 5 2.90 15.75 4.40
N LEU A 6 3.44 16.94 4.69
CA LEU A 6 4.54 17.12 5.63
C LEU A 6 4.15 16.78 7.06
N ARG A 7 2.94 17.19 7.49
CA ARG A 7 2.44 16.87 8.81
C ARG A 7 2.33 15.36 9.02
N GLY A 8 1.75 14.65 8.07
CA GLY A 8 1.63 13.19 8.12
C GLY A 8 2.99 12.50 8.13
N GLY A 9 3.90 12.91 7.23
CA GLY A 9 5.25 12.37 7.15
C GLY A 9 6.03 12.51 8.46
N ASN A 10 5.99 13.70 9.07
CA ASN A 10 6.66 13.97 10.34
C ASN A 10 6.13 13.12 11.49
N ILE A 11 4.82 12.88 11.56
CA ILE A 11 4.21 12.02 12.59
C ILE A 11 4.66 10.56 12.40
N ILE A 12 4.66 10.06 11.17
CA ILE A 12 5.13 8.70 10.86
C ILE A 12 6.61 8.55 11.23
N LYS A 13 7.45 9.52 10.85
CA LYS A 13 8.88 9.52 11.20
C LYS A 13 9.10 9.55 12.70
N ALA A 14 8.37 10.37 13.44
CA ALA A 14 8.48 10.43 14.89
C ALA A 14 8.09 9.11 15.56
N ALA A 15 7.07 8.41 15.03
CA ALA A 15 6.60 7.15 15.59
C ALA A 15 7.48 5.94 15.21
N THR A 16 8.10 5.95 14.03
CA THR A 16 8.75 4.76 13.46
C THR A 16 10.27 4.91 13.30
N GLY A 17 10.81 6.13 13.26
CA GLY A 17 12.19 6.43 12.87
C GLY A 17 12.46 6.35 11.36
N VAL A 18 11.47 5.95 10.54
CA VAL A 18 11.59 5.88 9.07
C VAL A 18 11.06 7.18 8.45
N GLU A 19 11.82 7.75 7.51
CA GLU A 19 11.28 8.79 6.63
C GLU A 19 10.35 8.15 5.58
N PRO A 20 9.03 8.43 5.59
CA PRO A 20 8.13 7.92 4.57
C PRO A 20 8.33 8.71 3.27
N PHE A 21 8.49 7.99 2.17
CA PHE A 21 8.68 8.58 0.83
C PHE A 21 7.62 8.12 -0.18
N LEU A 22 6.75 7.18 0.21
CA LEU A 22 5.59 6.78 -0.59
C LEU A 22 4.34 7.46 -0.04
N VAL A 23 3.55 8.08 -0.91
CA VAL A 23 2.30 8.73 -0.55
C VAL A 23 1.15 8.20 -1.39
N ARG A 24 0.01 7.94 -0.74
CA ARG A 24 -1.27 7.70 -1.40
C ARG A 24 -2.26 8.73 -0.89
N PHE A 25 -2.70 9.63 -1.77
CA PHE A 25 -3.70 10.62 -1.38
C PHE A 25 -5.10 10.01 -1.26
N PRO A 26 -5.96 10.56 -0.39
CA PRO A 26 -7.33 10.09 -0.24
C PRO A 26 -8.06 9.95 -1.58
N TYR A 27 -8.82 8.87 -1.71
CA TYR A 27 -9.63 8.57 -2.91
C TYR A 27 -8.82 8.43 -4.22
N GLY A 28 -7.50 8.24 -4.14
CA GLY A 28 -6.63 8.14 -5.31
C GLY A 28 -6.36 9.47 -6.01
N TYR A 29 -6.51 10.59 -5.29
CA TYR A 29 -6.34 11.94 -5.82
C TYR A 29 -4.94 12.14 -6.45
N LEU A 30 -4.93 12.50 -7.74
CA LEU A 30 -3.70 12.61 -8.56
C LEU A 30 -3.68 13.89 -9.42
N LYS A 31 -4.22 14.99 -8.90
CA LYS A 31 -4.16 16.28 -9.61
C LYS A 31 -2.76 16.92 -9.49
N PRO A 32 -2.41 17.89 -10.37
CA PRO A 32 -1.08 18.49 -10.38
C PRO A 32 -0.60 19.02 -9.03
N ASP A 33 -1.48 19.63 -8.24
CA ASP A 33 -1.15 20.16 -6.91
C ASP A 33 -0.66 19.07 -5.93
N ALA A 34 -1.20 17.86 -6.02
CA ALA A 34 -0.75 16.70 -5.23
C ALA A 34 0.57 16.13 -5.74
N VAL A 35 0.71 15.98 -7.05
CA VAL A 35 1.93 15.46 -7.68
C VAL A 35 3.11 16.41 -7.44
N GLU A 36 2.91 17.71 -7.61
CA GLU A 36 3.93 18.73 -7.36
C GLU A 36 4.31 18.84 -5.90
N ALA A 37 3.34 18.75 -4.98
CA ALA A 37 3.63 18.72 -3.55
C ALA A 37 4.48 17.50 -3.18
N ALA A 38 4.14 16.30 -3.67
CA ALA A 38 4.94 15.10 -3.43
C ALA A 38 6.35 15.24 -4.02
N LYS A 39 6.46 15.73 -5.26
CA LYS A 39 7.74 15.90 -5.95
C LYS A 39 8.69 16.88 -5.25
N ARG A 40 8.17 17.95 -4.63
CA ARG A 40 9.00 18.92 -3.88
C ARG A 40 9.69 18.32 -2.65
N HIS A 41 9.19 17.19 -2.15
CA HIS A 41 9.68 16.51 -0.95
C HIS A 41 10.15 15.09 -1.26
N ASP A 42 10.59 14.85 -2.50
CA ASP A 42 11.12 13.56 -2.98
C ASP A 42 10.20 12.36 -2.71
N CYS A 43 8.90 12.61 -2.62
CA CYS A 43 7.89 11.60 -2.39
C CYS A 43 7.34 11.06 -3.72
N CYS A 44 7.11 9.74 -3.77
CA CYS A 44 6.47 9.06 -4.89
C CYS A 44 4.98 8.82 -4.62
N VAL A 45 4.12 9.23 -5.55
CA VAL A 45 2.66 9.01 -5.42
C VAL A 45 2.30 7.62 -5.95
N ILE A 46 1.77 6.75 -5.08
CA ILE A 46 1.38 5.37 -5.43
C ILE A 46 -0.12 5.13 -5.21
N ASN A 47 -0.80 4.72 -6.28
CA ASN A 47 -2.18 4.20 -6.21
C ASN A 47 -2.21 2.68 -6.13
N TRP A 48 -3.26 2.05 -6.66
CA TRP A 48 -3.48 0.61 -6.66
C TRP A 48 -4.01 0.17 -8.02
N SER A 49 -3.79 -1.10 -8.37
CA SER A 49 -4.37 -1.69 -9.59
C SER A 49 -5.75 -2.28 -9.34
N PHE A 50 -6.03 -2.75 -8.11
CA PHE A 50 -7.33 -3.32 -7.75
C PHE A 50 -7.67 -3.11 -6.27
N GLY A 51 -8.94 -2.84 -5.98
CA GLY A 51 -9.49 -2.70 -4.64
C GLY A 51 -11.00 -2.58 -4.69
N CYS A 52 -11.70 -3.18 -3.72
CA CYS A 52 -13.16 -3.15 -3.70
C CYS A 52 -13.77 -3.33 -2.30
N ASP A 53 -12.95 -3.25 -1.25
CA ASP A 53 -13.34 -3.63 0.10
C ASP A 53 -14.36 -2.68 0.75
N TRP A 54 -14.44 -1.44 0.27
CA TRP A 54 -15.49 -0.47 0.63
C TRP A 54 -16.87 -0.79 0.04
N LYS A 55 -16.97 -1.77 -0.89
CA LYS A 55 -18.26 -2.13 -1.50
C LYS A 55 -19.12 -2.97 -0.56
N LYS A 56 -20.44 -2.80 -0.67
CA LYS A 56 -21.45 -3.60 0.04
C LYS A 56 -21.65 -4.96 -0.66
N ILE A 57 -20.63 -5.80 -0.61
CA ILE A 57 -20.62 -7.19 -1.11
C ILE A 57 -20.19 -8.14 0.01
N THR A 58 -20.48 -9.44 -0.15
CA THR A 58 -20.08 -10.50 0.78
C THR A 58 -18.56 -10.69 0.78
N ALA A 59 -18.03 -11.37 1.81
CA ALA A 59 -16.62 -11.71 1.88
C ALA A 59 -16.18 -12.65 0.74
N GLY A 60 -17.01 -13.65 0.39
CA GLY A 60 -16.74 -14.56 -0.72
C GLY A 60 -16.70 -13.85 -2.08
N GLU A 61 -17.69 -12.99 -2.38
CA GLU A 61 -17.67 -12.20 -3.61
C GLU A 61 -16.47 -11.24 -3.68
N MET A 62 -16.04 -10.73 -2.53
CA MET A 62 -14.87 -9.88 -2.43
C MET A 62 -13.59 -10.67 -2.73
N HIS A 63 -13.41 -11.82 -2.07
CA HIS A 63 -12.29 -12.74 -2.29
C HIS A 63 -12.18 -13.14 -3.76
N ASP A 64 -13.28 -13.58 -4.37
CA ASP A 64 -13.32 -13.95 -5.80
C ASP A 64 -12.85 -12.82 -6.71
N LYS A 65 -13.20 -11.57 -6.39
CA LYS A 65 -12.78 -10.41 -7.17
C LYS A 65 -11.30 -10.10 -6.99
N TYR A 66 -10.76 -10.21 -5.78
CA TYR A 66 -9.32 -10.08 -5.54
C TYR A 66 -8.54 -11.18 -6.26
N LYS A 67 -8.99 -12.44 -6.15
CA LYS A 67 -8.38 -13.60 -6.80
C LYS A 67 -8.31 -13.44 -8.33
N LYS A 68 -9.39 -12.99 -8.95
CA LYS A 68 -9.44 -12.70 -10.40
C LYS A 68 -8.53 -11.57 -10.84
N ALA A 69 -8.12 -10.69 -9.92
CA ALA A 69 -7.25 -9.56 -10.20
C ALA A 69 -5.75 -9.87 -9.99
N ILE A 70 -5.40 -11.10 -9.59
CA ILE A 70 -4.01 -11.55 -9.47
C ILE A 70 -3.34 -11.55 -10.85
N LYS A 71 -2.23 -10.82 -10.94
CA LYS A 71 -1.33 -10.77 -12.09
C LYS A 71 0.01 -10.14 -11.66
N ASN A 72 1.04 -10.30 -12.50
CA ASN A 72 2.32 -9.62 -12.30
C ASN A 72 2.12 -8.10 -12.18
N GLY A 73 2.75 -7.49 -11.17
CA GLY A 73 2.66 -6.05 -10.92
C GLY A 73 1.38 -5.57 -10.26
N ALA A 74 0.51 -6.47 -9.77
CA ALA A 74 -0.72 -6.06 -9.07
C ALA A 74 -0.39 -5.38 -7.72
N ILE A 75 -1.02 -4.22 -7.47
CA ILE A 75 -1.02 -3.53 -6.18
C ILE A 75 -2.45 -3.55 -5.65
N PHE A 76 -2.68 -4.29 -4.56
CA PHE A 76 -3.99 -4.43 -3.94
C PHE A 76 -4.24 -3.35 -2.89
N LEU A 77 -5.38 -2.66 -2.97
CA LEU A 77 -5.86 -1.74 -1.93
C LEU A 77 -6.82 -2.49 -1.01
N MET A 78 -6.48 -2.54 0.27
CA MET A 78 -7.33 -3.03 1.36
C MET A 78 -7.27 -2.02 2.51
N HIS A 79 -8.38 -1.78 3.19
CA HIS A 79 -8.50 -0.88 4.33
C HIS A 79 -8.67 -1.68 5.62
N ASP A 80 -8.05 -1.18 6.69
CA ASP A 80 -8.15 -1.67 8.07
C ASP A 80 -9.23 -0.95 8.90
N LEU A 81 -9.83 0.11 8.34
CA LEU A 81 -10.87 0.90 8.98
C LEU A 81 -12.03 0.01 9.48
N HIS A 82 -12.43 0.23 10.74
CA HIS A 82 -13.51 -0.50 11.42
C HIS A 82 -13.32 -2.02 11.48
N GLU A 83 -12.07 -2.49 11.59
CA GLU A 83 -11.73 -3.92 11.61
C GLU A 83 -12.39 -4.62 10.44
N ASN A 84 -12.01 -4.31 9.19
CA ASN A 84 -12.70 -4.80 8.00
C ASN A 84 -12.82 -6.34 7.96
N LYS A 85 -13.86 -6.88 8.61
CA LYS A 85 -13.98 -8.29 8.97
C LYS A 85 -14.07 -9.17 7.74
N LYS A 86 -14.55 -8.59 6.64
CA LYS A 86 -14.61 -9.25 5.33
C LYS A 86 -13.22 -9.50 4.76
N VAL A 87 -12.32 -8.53 4.82
CA VAL A 87 -10.92 -8.74 4.37
C VAL A 87 -10.23 -9.71 5.31
N LEU A 88 -10.37 -9.50 6.62
CA LEU A 88 -9.75 -10.36 7.64
C LEU A 88 -10.19 -11.83 7.51
N SER A 89 -11.42 -12.10 7.06
CA SER A 89 -11.92 -13.47 6.93
C SER A 89 -11.30 -14.28 5.78
N PHE A 90 -10.68 -13.63 4.77
CA PHE A 90 -10.08 -14.35 3.63
C PHE A 90 -8.60 -14.02 3.42
N LEU A 91 -8.02 -13.04 4.12
CA LEU A 91 -6.67 -12.54 3.85
C LEU A 91 -5.59 -13.63 3.92
N SER A 92 -5.70 -14.56 4.89
CA SER A 92 -4.76 -15.68 5.01
C SER A 92 -4.81 -16.59 3.78
N ASP A 93 -6.01 -17.05 3.43
CA ASP A 93 -6.22 -17.92 2.27
C ASP A 93 -5.78 -17.23 0.98
N PHE A 94 -6.05 -15.94 0.83
CA PHE A 94 -5.63 -15.16 -0.34
C PHE A 94 -4.11 -15.03 -0.45
N ILE A 95 -3.39 -14.86 0.67
CA ILE A 95 -1.92 -14.88 0.67
C ILE A 95 -1.38 -16.25 0.23
N ASP A 96 -1.99 -17.34 0.71
CA ASP A 96 -1.58 -18.70 0.35
C ASP A 96 -1.86 -18.99 -1.13
N GLU A 97 -3.01 -18.54 -1.66
CA GLU A 97 -3.35 -18.63 -3.07
C GLU A 97 -2.35 -17.89 -3.96
N ILE A 98 -1.96 -16.66 -3.60
CA ILE A 98 -0.95 -15.89 -4.34
C ILE A 98 0.36 -16.69 -4.42
N LYS A 99 0.82 -17.25 -3.30
CA LYS A 99 2.06 -18.04 -3.23
C LYS A 99 1.94 -19.34 -4.02
N GLN A 100 0.82 -20.05 -3.93
CA GLN A 100 0.58 -21.30 -4.69
C GLN A 100 0.56 -21.07 -6.20
N MET A 101 0.13 -19.88 -6.64
CA MET A 101 0.18 -19.48 -8.05
C MET A 101 1.59 -19.07 -8.51
N GLY A 102 2.60 -19.11 -7.64
CA GLY A 102 3.99 -18.80 -7.98
C GLY A 102 4.33 -17.31 -7.93
N TYR A 103 3.49 -16.48 -7.32
CA TYR A 103 3.77 -15.05 -7.13
C TYR A 103 4.42 -14.79 -5.78
N GLU A 104 5.20 -13.71 -5.73
CA GLU A 104 5.78 -13.18 -4.51
C GLU A 104 5.03 -11.91 -4.08
N ILE A 105 4.86 -11.75 -2.76
CA ILE A 105 4.30 -10.53 -2.17
C ILE A 105 5.46 -9.70 -1.66
N VAL A 106 5.71 -8.57 -2.31
CA VAL A 106 6.81 -7.66 -1.99
C VAL A 106 6.29 -6.28 -1.62
N PRO A 107 7.08 -5.45 -0.90
CA PRO A 107 6.77 -4.04 -0.72
C PRO A 107 6.60 -3.32 -2.07
N VAL A 108 5.76 -2.28 -2.09
CA VAL A 108 5.53 -1.47 -3.30
C VAL A 108 6.82 -0.82 -3.81
N SER A 109 7.71 -0.43 -2.89
CA SER A 109 9.03 0.13 -3.24
C SER A 109 9.86 -0.86 -4.07
N GLU A 110 9.90 -2.13 -3.67
CA GLU A 110 10.59 -3.18 -4.39
C GLU A 110 9.95 -3.46 -5.75
N LEU A 111 8.62 -3.60 -5.79
CA LEU A 111 7.86 -3.84 -7.02
C LEU A 111 8.15 -2.78 -8.11
N LEU A 112 8.34 -1.53 -7.69
CA LEU A 112 8.57 -0.40 -8.57
C LEU A 112 10.04 0.00 -8.68
N ASN A 113 10.95 -0.78 -8.10
CA ASN A 113 12.39 -0.49 -8.04
C ASN A 113 12.68 0.94 -7.53
N LEU A 114 11.92 1.37 -6.52
CA LEU A 114 12.11 2.65 -5.85
C LEU A 114 13.10 2.47 -4.72
N LYS A 115 14.20 3.21 -4.78
CA LYS A 115 15.21 3.21 -3.72
C LYS A 115 14.64 3.89 -2.48
N GLN A 116 14.45 3.12 -1.43
CA GLN A 116 14.44 3.62 -0.06
C GLN A 116 15.80 3.25 0.52
N ASP A 117 16.52 4.14 1.18
CA ASP A 117 17.79 3.73 1.81
C ASP A 117 17.56 2.82 3.04
N ARG A 118 16.28 2.60 3.43
CA ARG A 118 15.87 1.87 4.63
C ARG A 118 14.52 1.17 4.44
N TYR A 119 14.29 0.02 5.06
CA TYR A 119 12.99 -0.67 5.08
C TYR A 119 12.66 -1.18 6.48
N PHE A 120 11.41 -1.61 6.73
CA PHE A 120 10.97 -2.15 8.02
C PHE A 120 10.55 -3.61 7.84
N ASP A 121 11.10 -4.52 8.64
CA ASP A 121 10.69 -5.93 8.69
C ASP A 121 10.32 -6.38 10.12
N SER A 122 10.08 -7.68 10.31
CA SER A 122 9.75 -8.25 11.63
C SER A 122 10.83 -8.05 12.69
N GLY A 123 12.05 -7.66 12.29
CA GLY A 123 13.16 -7.31 13.17
C GLY A 123 13.39 -5.80 13.35
N GLY A 124 12.56 -4.93 12.76
CA GLY A 124 12.66 -3.46 12.90
C GLY A 124 13.19 -2.75 11.65
N LEU A 125 13.71 -1.53 11.84
CA LEU A 125 14.34 -0.73 10.77
C LEU A 125 15.63 -1.40 10.30
N LYS A 126 15.79 -1.53 8.98
CA LYS A 126 17.02 -1.96 8.33
C LYS A 126 17.41 -0.98 7.22
N ASN A 127 18.70 -0.90 6.91
CA ASN A 127 19.18 -0.18 5.73
C ASN A 127 19.12 -1.12 4.52
N LEU A 128 18.87 -0.57 3.33
CA LEU A 128 19.14 -1.26 2.07
C LEU A 128 20.64 -1.09 1.76
N GLU A 129 21.38 -2.20 1.64
CA GLU A 129 22.80 -2.21 1.24
C GLU A 129 22.98 -1.81 -0.24
#